data_AF-A0A6I3KT17-F1
#
_entry.id   AF-A0A6I3KT17-F1
#
_cell.length_a   1.000
_cell.length_b   1.000
_cell.length_c   1.000
_cell.angle_alpha   90.00
_cell.angle_beta   90.00
_cell.angle_gamma   90.00
#
_symmetry.space_group_name_H-M   'P 1'
#
loop_
_entity.id
_entity.type
_entity.pdbx_description
1 polymer ?
#
loop_
_entity_poly.entity_id
_entity_poly.type
_entity_poly.pdbx_seq_one_letter_code
_entity_poly.pdbx_strand_id
1 'polypeptide(L)'
;MHFRELLDLPFALIQARITTLAALLGGAVLVASVVAVAGTVLAALLTGNSDSGTFWGALLVGLLCAWALRFFVRGVTVPIGLSVVYRRPSTGRDALRRLSAHAGPLFGHQMMYTLIGLGVLLVGTPLLFTVPPAVIWLAWLRGRRFTVVPVLFDQPATYVVAARRAKLLAGGTEWQLVGLWLFLRGLLLVLVVPMLALPQFIADFSGTHRWTVTVLIMTGALLIVAVGELVESATQVVTYVDRRCRREAWDIRVPAGGGR
;
A
#
# COMPACT_ATOMS: atom_id res chain seq x y z
N MET A 1 22.09 3.15 -3.13
CA MET A 1 22.08 1.77 -2.64
C MET A 1 22.08 0.83 -3.83
N HIS A 2 22.62 -0.38 -3.69
CA HIS A 2 22.43 -1.44 -4.69
C HIS A 2 20.95 -1.90 -4.65
N PHE A 3 20.43 -2.44 -5.76
CA PHE A 3 19.03 -2.88 -5.85
C PHE A 3 18.62 -3.85 -4.73
N ARG A 4 19.55 -4.73 -4.31
CA ARG A 4 19.35 -5.66 -3.20
C ARG A 4 19.10 -4.97 -1.86
N GLU A 5 19.84 -3.91 -1.54
CA GLU A 5 19.67 -3.16 -0.29
C GLU A 5 18.28 -2.51 -0.22
N LEU A 6 17.72 -2.07 -1.36
CA LEU A 6 16.37 -1.52 -1.43
C LEU A 6 15.27 -2.57 -1.19
N LEU A 7 15.59 -3.87 -1.32
CA LEU A 7 14.69 -4.97 -1.01
C LEU A 7 14.77 -5.40 0.46
N ASP A 8 15.95 -5.37 1.07
CA ASP A 8 16.16 -5.86 2.44
C ASP A 8 15.81 -4.80 3.51
N LEU A 9 16.18 -3.53 3.28
CA LEU A 9 15.97 -2.43 4.24
C LEU A 9 14.49 -2.17 4.64
N PRO A 10 13.49 -2.33 3.74
CA PRO A 10 12.08 -2.21 4.14
C PRO A 10 11.69 -3.20 5.25
N PHE A 11 12.22 -4.43 5.22
CA PHE A 11 11.93 -5.42 6.25
C PHE A 11 12.59 -5.06 7.59
N ALA A 12 13.81 -4.52 7.56
CA ALA A 12 14.45 -4.01 8.77
C ALA A 12 13.63 -2.88 9.42
N LEU A 13 13.06 -1.98 8.61
CA LEU A 13 12.20 -0.89 9.07
C LEU A 13 10.89 -1.42 9.69
N ILE A 14 10.28 -2.44 9.09
CA ILE A 14 9.09 -3.12 9.64
C ILE A 14 9.44 -3.82 10.96
N GLN A 15 10.54 -4.57 11.01
CA GLN A 15 10.99 -5.30 12.20
C GLN A 15 11.23 -4.37 13.40
N ALA A 16 11.78 -3.17 13.17
CA ALA A 16 12.03 -2.19 14.24
C ALA A 16 10.77 -1.74 15.00
N ARG A 17 9.57 -1.90 14.40
CA ARG A 17 8.27 -1.51 14.99
C ARG A 17 7.20 -2.57 14.79
N ILE A 18 7.58 -3.85 14.73
CA ILE A 18 6.68 -4.94 14.36
C ILE A 18 5.47 -5.05 15.27
N THR A 19 5.62 -4.85 16.58
CA THR A 19 4.52 -4.95 17.55
C THR A 19 3.46 -3.87 17.33
N THR A 20 3.89 -2.62 17.09
CA THR A 20 2.99 -1.50 16.83
C THR A 20 2.29 -1.65 15.48
N LEU A 21 3.05 -2.06 14.45
CA LEU A 21 2.50 -2.29 13.13
C LEU A 21 1.52 -3.48 13.14
N ALA A 22 1.88 -4.59 13.77
CA ALA A 22 1.01 -5.76 13.89
C ALA A 22 -0.30 -5.44 14.64
N ALA A 23 -0.24 -4.66 15.72
CA ALA A 23 -1.44 -4.25 16.45
C ALA A 23 -2.37 -3.38 15.59
N LEU A 24 -1.83 -2.35 14.92
CA LEU A 24 -2.63 -1.42 14.11
C LEU A 24 -3.16 -2.08 12.84
N LEU A 25 -2.32 -2.85 12.14
CA LEU A 25 -2.73 -3.55 10.91
C LEU A 25 -3.68 -4.70 11.23
N GLY A 26 -3.41 -5.48 12.29
CA GLY A 26 -4.29 -6.55 12.73
C GLY A 26 -5.68 -6.02 13.09
N GLY A 27 -5.75 -4.93 13.86
CA GLY A 27 -7.01 -4.26 14.17
C GLY A 27 -7.72 -3.73 12.92
N ALA A 28 -7.00 -3.12 11.99
CA ALA A 28 -7.58 -2.62 10.75
C ALA A 28 -8.10 -3.73 9.83
N VAL A 29 -7.36 -4.84 9.69
CA VAL A 29 -7.81 -6.02 8.94
C VAL A 29 -9.04 -6.63 9.59
N LEU A 30 -9.06 -6.77 10.93
CA LEU A 30 -10.21 -7.28 11.65
C LEU A 30 -11.46 -6.44 11.38
N VAL A 31 -11.36 -5.11 11.54
CA VAL A 31 -12.47 -4.19 11.27
C VAL A 31 -12.91 -4.27 9.81
N ALA A 32 -11.97 -4.24 8.86
CA ALA A 32 -12.27 -4.34 7.44
C ALA A 32 -12.95 -5.66 7.07
N SER A 33 -12.52 -6.78 7.67
CA SER A 33 -13.15 -8.09 7.48
C SER A 33 -14.57 -8.12 8.02
N VAL A 34 -14.81 -7.60 9.22
CA VAL A 34 -16.16 -7.52 9.82
C VAL A 34 -17.07 -6.68 8.94
N VAL A 35 -16.61 -5.52 8.47
CA VAL A 35 -17.38 -4.65 7.56
C VAL A 35 -17.65 -5.33 6.22
N ALA A 36 -16.66 -6.05 5.66
CA ALA A 36 -16.82 -6.78 4.41
C ALA A 36 -17.86 -7.89 4.51
N VAL A 37 -17.81 -8.69 5.58
CA VAL A 37 -18.78 -9.76 5.84
C VAL A 37 -20.16 -9.17 6.09
N ALA A 38 -20.29 -8.17 6.97
CA ALA A 38 -21.57 -7.54 7.26
C ALA A 38 -22.20 -6.89 6.02
N GLY A 39 -21.41 -6.20 5.20
CA GLY A 39 -21.88 -5.62 3.94
C GLY A 39 -22.29 -6.68 2.92
N THR A 40 -21.61 -7.83 2.88
CA THR A 40 -22.00 -8.97 2.03
C THR A 40 -23.33 -9.56 2.48
N VAL A 41 -23.52 -9.76 3.79
CA VAL A 41 -24.80 -10.24 4.36
C VAL A 41 -25.92 -9.25 4.04
N LEU A 42 -25.67 -7.94 4.20
CA LEU A 42 -26.66 -6.91 3.87
C LEU A 42 -27.03 -6.93 2.37
N ALA A 43 -26.05 -7.08 1.48
CA ALA A 43 -26.31 -7.19 0.05
C ALA A 43 -27.14 -8.44 -0.31
N ALA A 44 -26.87 -9.57 0.34
CA ALA A 44 -27.66 -10.78 0.18
C ALA A 44 -29.13 -10.55 0.60
N LEU A 45 -29.35 -9.92 1.75
CA LEU A 45 -30.69 -9.61 2.26
C LEU A 45 -31.46 -8.65 1.32
N LEU A 46 -30.79 -7.59 0.84
CA LEU A 46 -31.41 -6.60 -0.06
C LEU A 46 -31.74 -7.16 -1.45
N THR A 47 -31.03 -8.21 -1.89
CA THR A 47 -31.21 -8.82 -3.21
C THR A 47 -32.04 -10.11 -3.16
N GLY A 48 -32.70 -10.38 -2.03
CA GLY A 48 -33.55 -11.57 -1.86
C GLY A 48 -32.78 -12.89 -1.93
N ASN A 49 -31.52 -12.90 -1.47
CA ASN A 49 -30.57 -14.00 -1.59
C ASN A 49 -30.27 -14.40 -3.04
N SER A 50 -30.33 -13.45 -3.98
CA SER A 50 -29.81 -13.68 -5.33
C SER A 50 -28.30 -13.94 -5.28
N ASP A 51 -27.86 -15.05 -5.89
CA ASP A 51 -26.44 -15.40 -5.98
C ASP A 51 -25.62 -14.30 -6.68
N SER A 52 -26.18 -13.72 -7.75
CA SER A 52 -25.54 -12.63 -8.50
C SER A 52 -25.45 -11.35 -7.66
N GLY A 53 -26.54 -10.97 -6.99
CA GLY A 53 -26.58 -9.80 -6.11
C GLY A 53 -25.61 -9.90 -4.94
N THR A 54 -25.53 -11.08 -4.33
CA THR A 54 -24.60 -11.37 -3.23
C THR A 54 -23.15 -11.31 -3.72
N PHE A 55 -22.84 -11.86 -4.89
CA PHE A 55 -21.50 -11.81 -5.47
C PHE A 55 -21.04 -10.37 -5.76
N TRP A 56 -21.86 -9.57 -6.45
CA TRP A 56 -21.51 -8.19 -6.77
C TRP A 56 -21.43 -7.30 -5.51
N GLY A 57 -22.31 -7.53 -4.54
CA GLY A 57 -22.24 -6.85 -3.24
C GLY A 57 -20.95 -7.18 -2.49
N ALA A 58 -20.62 -8.47 -2.37
CA ALA A 58 -19.37 -8.95 -1.79
C ALA A 58 -18.14 -8.32 -2.46
N LEU A 59 -18.13 -8.30 -3.80
CA LEU A 59 -17.03 -7.73 -4.57
C LEU A 59 -16.88 -6.22 -4.33
N LEU A 60 -17.96 -5.45 -4.42
CA LEU A 60 -17.92 -3.99 -4.23
C LEU A 60 -17.52 -3.61 -2.81
N VAL A 61 -18.14 -4.24 -1.80
CA VAL A 61 -17.80 -3.98 -0.39
C VAL A 61 -16.36 -4.41 -0.12
N GLY A 62 -15.93 -5.56 -0.62
CA GLY A 62 -14.55 -6.03 -0.50
C GLY A 62 -13.53 -5.08 -1.13
N LEU A 63 -13.82 -4.56 -2.33
CA LEU A 63 -12.97 -3.56 -2.99
C LEU A 63 -12.90 -2.24 -2.23
N LEU A 64 -14.02 -1.77 -1.67
CA LEU A 64 -14.06 -0.56 -0.83
C LEU A 64 -13.28 -0.76 0.47
N CYS A 65 -13.46 -1.91 1.13
CA CYS A 65 -12.72 -2.26 2.34
C CYS A 65 -11.22 -2.35 2.06
N ALA A 66 -10.82 -3.00 0.96
CA ALA A 66 -9.43 -3.04 0.53
C ALA A 66 -8.91 -1.63 0.27
N TRP A 67 -9.66 -0.80 -0.45
CA TRP A 67 -9.27 0.58 -0.75
C TRP A 67 -9.07 1.44 0.52
N ALA A 68 -9.98 1.35 1.49
CA ALA A 68 -9.89 2.03 2.78
C ALA A 68 -8.72 1.49 3.63
N LEU A 69 -8.52 0.16 3.63
CA LEU A 69 -7.42 -0.50 4.30
C LEU A 69 -6.07 -0.03 3.74
N ARG A 70 -5.94 0.10 2.41
CA ARG A 70 -4.73 0.64 1.78
C ARG A 70 -4.43 2.06 2.27
N PHE A 71 -5.45 2.92 2.30
CA PHE A 71 -5.32 4.29 2.80
C PHE A 71 -4.84 4.31 4.25
N PHE A 72 -5.46 3.51 5.13
CA PHE A 72 -5.09 3.43 6.54
C PHE A 72 -3.67 2.89 6.75
N VAL A 73 -3.34 1.75 6.14
CA VAL A 73 -2.02 1.10 6.28
C VAL A 73 -0.91 2.04 5.81
N ARG A 74 -1.09 2.69 4.66
CA ARG A 74 -0.14 3.68 4.13
C ARG A 74 -0.02 4.89 5.05
N GLY A 75 -1.14 5.38 5.56
CA GLY A 75 -1.23 6.50 6.48
C GLY A 75 -0.54 6.29 7.82
N VAL A 76 -0.48 5.05 8.31
CA VAL A 76 0.18 4.68 9.58
C VAL A 76 1.62 4.23 9.37
N THR A 77 1.89 3.44 8.34
CA THR A 77 3.21 2.84 8.10
C THR A 77 4.26 3.89 7.77
N VAL A 78 3.93 4.86 6.90
CA VAL A 78 4.88 5.89 6.48
C VAL A 78 5.36 6.77 7.65
N PRO A 79 4.50 7.38 8.49
CA PRO A 79 4.98 8.18 9.61
C PRO A 79 5.71 7.35 10.68
N ILE A 80 5.33 6.09 10.90
CA ILE A 80 6.09 5.18 11.77
C ILE A 80 7.47 4.92 11.18
N GLY A 81 7.57 4.62 9.88
CA GLY A 81 8.84 4.42 9.19
C GLY A 81 9.74 5.65 9.26
N LEU A 82 9.20 6.83 8.99
CA LEU A 82 9.93 8.09 9.12
C LEU A 82 10.40 8.32 10.56
N SER A 83 9.61 7.97 11.58
CA SER A 83 10.03 8.11 12.97
C SER A 83 11.26 7.26 13.33
N VAL A 84 11.39 6.07 12.72
CA VAL A 84 12.57 5.20 12.88
C VAL A 84 13.80 5.86 12.26
N VAL A 85 13.67 6.41 11.04
CA VAL A 85 14.75 7.14 10.36
C VAL A 85 15.19 8.36 11.16
N TYR A 86 14.23 9.13 11.68
CA TYR A 86 14.49 10.32 12.50
C TYR A 86 14.93 10.01 13.93
N ARG A 87 15.00 8.73 14.32
CA ARG A 87 15.28 8.28 15.69
C ARG A 87 14.37 8.95 16.73
N ARG A 88 13.10 9.19 16.38
CA ARG A 88 12.10 9.78 17.27
C ARG A 88 11.21 8.67 17.84
N PRO A 89 10.89 8.69 19.15
CA PRO A 89 9.86 7.82 19.68
C PRO A 89 8.53 8.19 19.01
N SER A 90 7.80 7.18 18.55
CA SER A 90 6.48 7.35 17.93
C SER A 90 5.58 6.25 18.46
N THR A 91 4.47 6.65 19.06
CA THR A 91 3.44 5.72 19.50
C THR A 91 2.40 5.51 18.40
N GLY A 92 1.60 4.44 18.50
CA GLY A 92 0.49 4.22 17.56
C GLY A 92 -0.52 5.37 17.55
N ARG A 93 -0.72 6.05 18.69
CA ARG A 93 -1.58 7.25 18.78
C ARG A 93 -1.00 8.42 18.00
N ASP A 94 0.32 8.60 18.01
CA ASP A 94 0.99 9.65 17.24
C ASP A 94 0.87 9.40 15.74
N ALA A 95 0.97 8.14 15.32
CA ALA A 95 0.74 7.76 13.92
C ALA A 95 -0.69 8.10 13.47
N LEU A 96 -1.70 7.80 14.29
CA LEU A 96 -3.09 8.14 14.01
C LEU A 96 -3.35 9.65 13.97
N ARG A 97 -2.73 10.42 14.87
CA ARG A 97 -2.80 11.90 14.86
C ARG A 97 -2.15 12.49 13.61
N ARG A 98 -1.02 11.92 13.16
CA ARG A 98 -0.38 12.37 11.91
C ARG A 98 -1.21 12.00 10.69
N LEU A 99 -1.82 10.81 10.69
CA LEU A 99 -2.74 10.39 9.65
C LEU A 99 -3.92 11.35 9.54
N SER A 100 -4.58 11.70 10.66
CA SER A 100 -5.71 12.64 10.61
C SER A 100 -5.28 14.03 10.13
N ALA A 101 -4.12 14.52 10.55
CA ALA A 101 -3.58 15.81 10.10
C ALA A 101 -3.28 15.85 8.58
N HIS A 102 -2.91 14.72 7.97
CA HIS A 102 -2.58 14.63 6.55
C HIS A 102 -3.61 13.85 5.73
N ALA A 103 -4.80 13.62 6.28
CA ALA A 103 -5.83 12.79 5.65
C ALA A 103 -6.27 13.37 4.29
N GLY A 104 -6.45 14.69 4.19
CA GLY A 104 -6.85 15.36 2.95
C GLY A 104 -5.85 15.15 1.79
N PRO A 105 -4.57 15.55 1.95
CA PRO A 105 -3.55 15.31 0.92
C PRO A 105 -3.33 13.83 0.60
N LEU A 106 -3.40 12.95 1.60
CA LEU A 106 -3.28 11.50 1.42
C LEU A 106 -4.47 10.95 0.61
N PHE A 107 -5.67 11.46 0.83
CA PHE A 107 -6.87 11.07 0.10
C PHE A 107 -6.78 11.48 -1.37
N GLY A 108 -6.30 12.70 -1.64
CA GLY A 108 -6.00 13.16 -2.99
C GLY A 108 -4.97 12.27 -3.70
N HIS A 109 -3.93 11.82 -2.98
CA HIS A 109 -2.99 10.84 -3.51
C HIS A 109 -3.65 9.50 -3.82
N GLN A 110 -4.45 8.96 -2.91
CA GLN A 110 -5.14 7.68 -3.05
C GLN A 110 -6.09 7.68 -4.24
N MET A 111 -6.91 8.74 -4.39
CA MET A 111 -7.81 8.94 -5.53
C MET A 111 -7.05 9.00 -6.85
N MET A 112 -5.98 9.79 -6.92
CA MET A 112 -5.18 9.89 -8.14
C MET A 112 -4.48 8.55 -8.47
N TYR A 113 -4.03 7.81 -7.46
CA TYR A 113 -3.40 6.50 -7.62
C TYR A 113 -4.39 5.47 -8.19
N THR A 114 -5.65 5.49 -7.75
CA THR A 114 -6.71 4.63 -8.28
C THR A 114 -7.15 5.05 -9.67
N LEU A 115 -7.33 6.35 -9.93
CA LEU A 115 -7.72 6.86 -11.24
C LEU A 115 -6.68 6.58 -12.31
N ILE A 116 -5.39 6.74 -11.99
CA ILE A 116 -4.30 6.36 -12.92
C ILE A 116 -4.31 4.86 -13.17
N GLY A 117 -4.52 4.04 -12.13
CA GLY A 117 -4.63 2.59 -12.29
C GLY A 117 -5.77 2.19 -13.21
N LEU A 118 -6.96 2.72 -12.95
CA LEU A 118 -8.16 2.46 -13.75
C LEU A 118 -8.00 2.97 -15.19
N GLY A 119 -7.53 4.20 -15.39
CA GLY A 119 -7.37 4.78 -16.72
C GLY A 119 -6.36 4.02 -17.58
N VAL A 120 -5.20 3.66 -17.02
CA VAL A 120 -4.19 2.90 -17.76
C VAL A 120 -4.66 1.49 -18.06
N LEU A 121 -5.31 0.81 -17.10
CA LEU A 121 -5.85 -0.52 -17.34
C LEU A 121 -6.98 -0.50 -18.36
N LEU A 122 -7.93 0.44 -18.25
CA LEU A 122 -9.06 0.52 -19.17
C LEU A 122 -8.63 0.74 -20.63
N VAL A 123 -7.57 1.52 -20.84
CA VAL A 123 -6.97 1.73 -22.18
C VAL A 123 -6.09 0.55 -22.60
N GLY A 124 -5.41 -0.09 -21.65
CA GLY A 124 -4.37 -1.10 -21.89
C GLY A 124 -4.80 -2.56 -21.83
N THR A 125 -6.02 -2.86 -21.34
CA THR A 125 -6.58 -4.21 -21.27
C THR A 125 -7.60 -4.61 -22.34
N PRO A 126 -7.98 -3.79 -23.36
CA PRO A 126 -8.96 -4.25 -24.35
C PRO A 126 -8.44 -5.41 -25.20
N LEU A 127 -7.12 -5.59 -25.30
CA LEU A 127 -6.47 -6.74 -25.92
C LEU A 127 -5.58 -7.44 -24.87
N LEU A 128 -5.66 -8.77 -24.77
CA LEU A 128 -4.86 -9.53 -23.79
C LEU A 128 -3.35 -9.29 -23.97
N PHE A 129 -2.89 -9.14 -25.22
CA PHE A 129 -1.48 -8.89 -25.53
C PHE A 129 -0.98 -7.49 -25.13
N THR A 130 -1.90 -6.52 -24.92
CA THR A 130 -1.53 -5.17 -24.47
C THR A 130 -1.39 -5.07 -22.95
N VAL A 131 -1.70 -6.14 -22.21
CA VAL A 131 -1.60 -6.17 -20.75
C VAL A 131 -0.15 -5.98 -20.26
N PRO A 132 0.88 -6.71 -20.74
CA PRO A 132 2.26 -6.49 -20.31
C PRO A 132 2.76 -5.05 -20.53
N PRO A 133 2.61 -4.42 -21.72
CA PRO A 133 3.04 -3.03 -21.89
C PRO A 133 2.20 -2.06 -21.06
N ALA A 134 0.91 -2.32 -20.82
CA ALA A 134 0.09 -1.50 -19.93
C ALA A 134 0.56 -1.56 -18.47
N VAL A 135 0.97 -2.73 -17.99
CA VAL A 135 1.56 -2.91 -16.65
C VAL A 135 2.90 -2.17 -16.54
N ILE A 136 3.75 -2.25 -17.56
CA ILE A 136 5.02 -1.50 -17.59
C ILE A 136 4.76 0.01 -17.61
N TRP A 137 3.79 0.47 -18.39
CA TRP A 137 3.41 1.88 -18.44
C TRP A 137 2.87 2.39 -17.09
N LEU A 138 2.01 1.59 -16.45
CA LEU A 138 1.51 1.87 -15.11
C LEU A 138 2.65 1.92 -14.08
N ALA A 139 3.57 0.96 -14.15
CA ALA A 139 4.73 0.89 -13.28
C ALA A 139 5.64 2.11 -13.45
N TRP A 140 5.81 2.59 -14.68
CA TRP A 140 6.54 3.82 -14.98
C TRP A 140 5.87 5.07 -14.41
N LEU A 141 4.55 5.21 -14.56
CA LEU A 141 3.80 6.33 -13.97
C LEU A 141 3.86 6.32 -12.44
N ARG A 142 3.79 5.14 -11.82
CA ARG A 142 3.86 4.95 -10.36
C ARG A 142 5.27 5.11 -9.82
N GLY A 143 6.29 4.63 -10.52
CA GLY A 143 7.70 4.76 -10.16
C GLY A 143 8.12 6.23 -10.03
N ARG A 144 7.66 7.09 -10.94
CA ARG A 144 7.90 8.55 -10.87
C ARG A 144 7.25 9.26 -9.68
N ARG A 145 6.27 8.63 -9.04
CA ARG A 145 5.50 9.17 -7.90
C ARG A 145 5.68 8.31 -6.65
N PHE A 146 6.69 7.44 -6.62
CA PHE A 146 6.83 6.43 -5.58
C PHE A 146 7.08 7.07 -4.19
N THR A 147 7.82 8.18 -4.13
CA THR A 147 8.17 8.86 -2.87
C THR A 147 7.16 9.93 -2.42
N VAL A 148 5.98 10.04 -3.05
CA VAL A 148 5.00 11.11 -2.73
C VAL A 148 4.51 11.05 -1.29
N VAL A 149 4.22 9.85 -0.78
CA VAL A 149 3.62 9.70 0.55
C VAL A 149 4.62 10.07 1.66
N PRO A 150 5.88 9.59 1.65
CA PRO A 150 6.90 10.09 2.57
C PRO A 150 7.09 11.61 2.50
N VAL A 151 7.07 12.21 1.30
CA VAL A 151 7.19 13.67 1.15
C VAL A 151 6.02 14.40 1.83
N LEU A 152 4.79 13.89 1.70
CA LEU A 152 3.60 14.47 2.34
C LEU A 152 3.68 14.48 3.88
N PHE A 153 4.31 13.47 4.47
CA PHE A 153 4.46 13.38 5.92
C PHE A 153 5.72 14.07 6.45
N ASP A 154 6.74 14.23 5.62
CA ASP A 154 7.97 14.94 5.98
C ASP A 154 7.78 16.46 5.92
N GLN A 155 7.02 16.94 4.94
CA GLN A 155 6.85 18.35 4.65
C GLN A 155 5.37 18.70 4.60
N PRO A 156 4.92 19.75 5.32
CA PRO A 156 3.55 20.22 5.22
C PRO A 156 3.35 20.82 3.82
N ALA A 157 2.86 20.01 2.89
CA ALA A 157 2.70 20.37 1.50
C ALA A 157 1.39 19.81 0.93
N THR A 158 0.82 20.53 -0.03
CA THR A 158 -0.31 20.01 -0.81
C THR A 158 0.13 18.87 -1.72
N TYR A 159 -0.82 18.02 -2.13
CA TYR A 159 -0.56 16.88 -3.02
C TYR A 159 0.27 17.25 -4.27
N VAL A 160 -0.06 18.38 -4.91
CA VAL A 160 0.60 18.81 -6.15
C VAL A 160 2.08 19.12 -5.92
N VAL A 161 2.40 19.79 -4.81
CA VAL A 161 3.77 20.14 -4.44
C VAL A 161 4.56 18.87 -4.12
N ALA A 162 3.97 17.96 -3.33
CA ALA A 162 4.59 16.68 -3.02
C ALA A 162 4.82 15.82 -4.27
N ALA A 163 3.88 15.81 -5.22
CA ALA A 163 4.00 15.11 -6.49
C ALA A 163 5.12 15.66 -7.37
N ARG A 164 5.28 16.99 -7.43
CA ARG A 164 6.40 17.61 -8.15
C ARG A 164 7.74 17.27 -7.50
N ARG A 165 7.83 17.33 -6.17
CA ARG A 165 9.05 16.97 -5.45
C ARG A 165 9.41 15.50 -5.61
N ALA A 166 8.43 14.60 -5.56
CA ALA A 166 8.67 13.17 -5.80
C ALA A 166 9.25 12.90 -7.19
N LYS A 167 8.75 13.60 -8.23
CA LYS A 167 9.33 13.50 -9.59
C LYS A 167 10.78 13.99 -9.64
N LEU A 168 11.08 15.10 -8.96
CA LEU A 168 12.46 15.60 -8.85
C LEU A 168 13.36 14.60 -8.12
N LEU A 169 12.87 13.94 -7.07
CA LEU A 169 13.63 12.90 -6.36
C LEU A 169 13.82 11.63 -7.21
N ALA A 170 12.83 11.25 -8.03
CA ALA A 170 12.88 10.06 -8.87
C ALA A 170 13.81 10.20 -10.09
N GLY A 171 14.16 11.42 -10.48
CA GLY A 171 15.00 11.67 -11.66
C GLY A 171 16.29 10.83 -11.67
N GLY A 172 16.71 10.37 -12.85
CA GLY A 172 17.91 9.56 -13.02
C GLY A 172 17.81 8.11 -12.53
N THR A 173 16.69 7.71 -11.91
CA THR A 173 16.50 6.34 -11.39
C THR A 173 15.08 5.81 -11.56
N GLU A 174 14.37 6.38 -12.52
CA GLU A 174 12.98 6.04 -12.82
C GLU A 174 12.85 4.53 -13.08
N TRP A 175 13.68 3.97 -13.95
CA TRP A 175 13.68 2.54 -14.28
C TRP A 175 14.02 1.62 -13.10
N GLN A 176 14.87 2.05 -12.18
CA GLN A 176 15.15 1.29 -10.97
C GLN A 176 13.89 1.23 -10.07
N LEU A 177 13.15 2.34 -9.96
CA LEU A 177 11.89 2.39 -9.21
C LEU A 177 10.77 1.60 -9.90
N VAL A 178 10.75 1.60 -11.24
CA VAL A 178 9.85 0.72 -12.03
C VAL A 178 10.14 -0.74 -11.73
N GLY A 179 11.40 -1.16 -11.83
CA GLY A 179 11.81 -2.53 -11.54
C GLY A 179 11.49 -2.96 -10.11
N LEU A 180 11.72 -2.07 -9.14
CA LEU A 180 11.37 -2.29 -7.73
C LEU A 180 9.85 -2.47 -7.55
N TRP A 181 9.05 -1.62 -8.19
CA TRP A 181 7.59 -1.72 -8.12
C TRP A 181 7.09 -3.03 -8.77
N LEU A 182 7.61 -3.38 -9.94
CA LEU A 182 7.27 -4.64 -10.63
C LEU A 182 7.66 -5.85 -9.79
N PHE A 183 8.84 -5.85 -9.19
CA PHE A 183 9.31 -6.94 -8.34
C PHE A 183 8.40 -7.14 -7.11
N LEU A 184 8.06 -6.04 -6.41
CA LEU A 184 7.14 -6.09 -5.27
C LEU A 184 5.76 -6.63 -5.68
N ARG A 185 5.24 -6.24 -6.84
CA ARG A 185 3.95 -6.73 -7.35
C ARG A 185 4.02 -8.18 -7.80
N GLY A 186 5.11 -8.61 -8.43
CA GLY A 186 5.37 -10.00 -8.78
C GLY A 186 5.42 -10.90 -7.55
N LEU A 187 6.13 -10.48 -6.50
CA LEU A 187 6.19 -11.19 -5.22
C LEU A 187 4.80 -11.32 -4.57
N LEU A 188 4.02 -10.25 -4.59
CA LEU A 188 2.63 -10.25 -4.12
C LEU A 188 1.78 -11.25 -4.90
N LEU A 189 1.91 -11.30 -6.22
CA LEU A 189 1.17 -12.22 -7.08
C LEU A 189 1.50 -13.68 -6.74
N VAL A 190 2.78 -13.99 -6.54
CA VAL A 190 3.22 -15.33 -6.10
C VAL A 190 2.63 -15.70 -4.74
N LEU A 191 2.49 -14.75 -3.82
CA LEU A 191 1.89 -14.98 -2.50
C LEU A 191 0.36 -15.14 -2.54
N VAL A 192 -0.31 -14.43 -3.44
CA VAL A 192 -1.77 -14.48 -3.61
C VAL A 192 -2.24 -15.86 -4.03
N VAL A 193 -1.54 -16.50 -4.97
CA VAL A 193 -1.92 -17.82 -5.51
C VAL A 193 -2.11 -18.87 -4.41
N PRO A 194 -1.12 -19.20 -3.56
CA PRO A 194 -1.28 -20.21 -2.51
C PRO A 194 -2.30 -19.78 -1.46
N MET A 195 -2.34 -18.50 -1.09
CA MET A 195 -3.30 -18.00 -0.09
C MET A 195 -4.76 -18.12 -0.54
N LEU A 196 -5.05 -18.02 -1.84
CA LEU A 196 -6.40 -18.19 -2.38
C LEU A 196 -6.71 -19.65 -2.75
N ALA A 197 -5.71 -20.40 -3.22
CA ALA A 197 -5.88 -21.79 -3.64
C ALA A 197 -6.01 -22.76 -2.45
N LEU A 198 -5.25 -22.55 -1.37
CA LEU A 198 -5.27 -23.45 -0.20
C LEU A 198 -6.64 -23.50 0.51
N PRO A 199 -7.34 -22.37 0.77
CA PRO A 199 -8.67 -22.41 1.35
C PRO A 199 -9.70 -23.15 0.49
N GLN A 200 -9.62 -22.98 -0.83
CA GLN A 200 -10.50 -23.68 -1.78
C GLN A 200 -10.22 -25.20 -1.74
N PHE A 201 -8.96 -25.58 -1.82
CA PHE A 201 -8.56 -26.98 -1.72
C PHE A 201 -9.00 -27.62 -0.41
N ILE A 202 -8.80 -26.96 0.73
CA ILE A 202 -9.21 -27.47 2.04
C ILE A 202 -10.73 -27.55 2.16
N ALA A 203 -11.48 -26.60 1.59
CA ALA A 203 -12.93 -26.61 1.60
C ALA A 203 -13.51 -27.86 0.92
N ASP A 204 -12.91 -28.30 -0.18
CA ASP A 204 -13.33 -29.48 -0.93
C ASP A 204 -13.18 -30.78 -0.11
N PHE A 205 -12.13 -30.89 0.73
CA PHE A 205 -11.92 -32.07 1.59
C PHE A 205 -12.71 -32.04 2.90
N SER A 206 -12.93 -30.86 3.47
CA SER A 206 -13.48 -30.70 4.82
C SER A 206 -15.00 -30.59 4.87
N GLY A 207 -15.68 -30.47 3.72
CA GLY A 207 -17.12 -30.24 3.66
C GLY A 207 -17.55 -28.89 4.25
N THR A 208 -16.64 -27.92 4.31
CA THR A 208 -16.88 -26.62 4.95
C THR A 208 -18.01 -25.86 4.24
N HIS A 209 -18.98 -25.35 5.01
CA HIS A 209 -20.09 -24.55 4.47
C HIS A 209 -19.60 -23.34 3.67
N ARG A 210 -20.28 -23.04 2.56
CA ARG A 210 -19.96 -21.93 1.62
C ARG A 210 -19.59 -20.61 2.33
N TRP A 211 -20.32 -20.24 3.38
CA TRP A 211 -20.10 -18.99 4.12
C TRP A 211 -18.75 -18.89 4.84
N THR A 212 -18.29 -19.97 5.49
CA THR A 212 -17.01 -19.95 6.21
C THR A 212 -15.84 -19.78 5.25
N VAL A 213 -15.91 -20.43 4.09
CA VAL A 213 -14.91 -20.31 3.01
C VAL A 213 -14.90 -18.89 2.45
N THR A 214 -16.07 -18.28 2.22
CA THR A 214 -16.17 -16.89 1.76
C THR A 214 -15.54 -15.91 2.75
N VAL A 215 -15.83 -16.04 4.05
CA VAL A 215 -15.24 -15.19 5.11
C VAL A 215 -13.72 -15.36 5.16
N LEU A 216 -13.24 -16.59 5.05
CA LEU A 216 -11.81 -16.90 5.05
C LEU A 216 -11.10 -16.27 3.85
N ILE A 217 -11.68 -16.37 2.64
CA ILE A 217 -11.13 -15.78 1.42
C ILE A 217 -11.14 -14.26 1.49
N MET A 218 -12.23 -13.64 1.95
CA MET A 218 -12.30 -12.19 2.14
C MET A 218 -11.24 -11.70 3.12
N THR A 219 -11.12 -12.36 4.26
CA THR A 219 -10.13 -11.99 5.29
C THR A 219 -8.71 -12.20 4.79
N GLY A 220 -8.44 -13.32 4.11
CA GLY A 220 -7.14 -13.60 3.49
C GLY A 220 -6.79 -12.54 2.44
N ALA A 221 -7.72 -12.18 1.56
CA ALA A 221 -7.52 -11.13 0.56
C ALA A 221 -7.21 -9.76 1.19
N LEU A 222 -7.95 -9.36 2.23
CA LEU A 222 -7.70 -8.12 2.96
C LEU A 222 -6.36 -8.14 3.71
N LEU A 223 -5.98 -9.28 4.30
CA LEU A 223 -4.68 -9.46 4.94
C LEU A 223 -3.53 -9.28 3.93
N ILE A 224 -3.65 -9.89 2.74
CA ILE A 224 -2.66 -9.72 1.67
C ILE A 224 -2.57 -8.27 1.22
N VAL A 225 -3.70 -7.58 1.11
CA VAL A 225 -3.73 -6.14 0.80
C VAL A 225 -2.99 -5.34 1.87
N ALA A 226 -3.22 -5.63 3.15
CA ALA A 226 -2.53 -4.95 4.25
C ALA A 226 -1.03 -5.20 4.25
N VAL A 227 -0.59 -6.46 4.12
CA VAL A 227 0.83 -6.82 4.07
C VAL A 227 1.50 -6.21 2.83
N GLY A 228 0.83 -6.27 1.68
CA GLY A 228 1.31 -5.68 0.44
C GLY A 228 1.55 -4.18 0.55
N GLU A 229 0.58 -3.45 1.11
CA GLU A 229 0.74 -2.00 1.33
C GLU A 229 1.72 -1.66 2.44
N LEU A 230 1.88 -2.50 3.47
CA LEU A 230 2.90 -2.34 4.50
C LEU A 230 4.29 -2.35 3.87
N VAL A 231 4.58 -3.39 3.08
CA VAL A 231 5.87 -3.54 2.39
C VAL A 231 6.08 -2.40 1.41
N GLU A 232 5.10 -2.08 0.56
CA GLU A 232 5.21 -0.94 -0.38
C GLU A 232 5.47 0.37 0.36
N SER A 233 4.74 0.65 1.45
CA SER A 233 4.92 1.89 2.23
C SER A 233 6.30 1.96 2.89
N ALA A 234 6.81 0.84 3.42
CA ALA A 234 8.17 0.78 3.97
C ALA A 234 9.22 1.01 2.87
N THR A 235 9.04 0.41 1.69
CA THR A 235 9.93 0.65 0.53
C THR A 235 9.88 2.10 0.07
N GLN A 236 8.72 2.76 0.10
CA GLN A 236 8.61 4.19 -0.20
C GLN A 236 9.42 5.04 0.78
N VAL A 237 9.40 4.72 2.08
CA VAL A 237 10.22 5.44 3.08
C VAL A 237 11.72 5.25 2.82
N VAL A 238 12.17 4.01 2.60
CA VAL A 238 13.59 3.73 2.32
C VAL A 238 14.07 4.43 1.05
N THR A 239 13.29 4.34 -0.03
CA THR A 239 13.62 5.01 -1.31
C THR A 239 13.60 6.52 -1.15
N TYR A 240 12.68 7.09 -0.38
CA TYR A 240 12.67 8.51 -0.08
C TYR A 240 13.96 8.97 0.62
N VAL A 241 14.42 8.22 1.64
CA VAL A 241 15.67 8.51 2.36
C VAL A 241 16.89 8.41 1.45
N ASP A 242 17.06 7.31 0.70
CA ASP A 242 18.21 7.15 -0.23
C ASP A 242 18.24 8.27 -1.27
N ARG A 243 17.09 8.68 -1.81
CA ARG A 243 17.02 9.78 -2.77
C ARG A 243 17.37 11.12 -2.15
N ARG A 244 16.92 11.39 -0.93
CA ARG A 244 17.22 12.63 -0.24
C ARG A 244 18.71 12.73 0.13
N CYS A 245 19.31 11.65 0.62
CA CYS A 245 20.76 11.61 0.88
C CYS A 245 21.55 11.85 -0.41
N ARG A 246 21.19 11.19 -1.52
CA ARG A 246 21.93 11.31 -2.78
C ARG A 246 21.76 12.64 -3.51
N ARG A 247 20.57 13.22 -3.52
CA ARG A 247 20.27 14.45 -4.28
C ARG A 247 20.39 15.72 -3.45
N GLU A 248 20.13 15.63 -2.15
CA GLU A 248 20.08 16.80 -1.26
C GLU A 248 21.19 16.75 -0.20
N ALA A 249 22.12 15.78 -0.25
CA ALA A 249 23.19 15.60 0.74
C ALA A 249 22.66 15.57 2.18
N TRP A 250 21.48 14.98 2.38
CA TRP A 250 20.73 15.07 3.62
C TRP A 250 21.41 14.42 4.84
N ASP A 251 22.35 13.51 4.60
CA ASP A 251 23.22 12.88 5.61
C ASP A 251 24.42 13.75 6.01
N ILE A 252 24.78 14.74 5.19
CA ILE A 252 25.90 15.64 5.46
C ILE A 252 25.44 16.72 6.44
N ARG A 253 25.91 16.63 7.68
CA ARG A 253 25.81 17.75 8.62
C ARG A 253 26.85 18.79 8.24
N VAL A 254 26.42 19.86 7.57
CA VAL A 254 27.26 21.06 7.41
C VAL A 254 27.40 21.67 8.80
N PRO A 255 28.62 21.73 9.39
CA PRO A 255 28.82 22.47 10.62
C PRO A 255 28.43 23.91 10.32
N ALA A 256 27.43 24.45 11.04
CA ALA A 256 27.21 25.88 11.04
C ALA A 256 28.52 26.47 11.58
N GLY A 257 29.30 27.12 10.71
CA GLY A 257 30.57 27.69 11.09
C GLY A 257 30.35 28.58 12.31
N GLY A 258 30.84 28.12 13.46
CA GLY A 258 31.05 28.93 14.64
C GLY A 258 32.15 29.93 14.33
N GLY A 259 31.82 30.90 13.51
CA GLY A 259 32.60 32.09 13.21
C GLY A 259 31.80 33.28 13.66
N ARG A 260 31.72 33.47 14.98
CA ARG A 260 31.60 34.74 15.70
C ARG A 260 31.87 34.49 17.17
#